data_AF-A0A524N3U5-F1
#
_entry.id   AF-A0A524N3U5-F1
#
_cell.length_a   1.000
_cell.length_b   1.000
_cell.length_c   1.000
_cell.angle_alpha   90.00
_cell.angle_beta   90.00
_cell.angle_gamma   90.00
#
_symmetry.space_group_name_H-M   'P 1'
#
loop_
_entity.id
_entity.type
_entity.pdbx_description
1 polymer ?
#
loop_
_entity_poly.entity_id
_entity_poly.type
_entity_poly.pdbx_seq_one_letter_code
_entity_poly.pdbx_strand_id
1 'polypeptide(L)'
;MKLAILRSVRSDKVAKQPDEYLDTFDTLFADRVIGNLLNRVDFCTACGSECIRCRKVYGMEPGTELAGIVSLPSPMPHLLERPVEHVPPDIPEHDVLLAIAVHEQVLLEILKQAPSFGLRAVVVPLETPDWISESARAQAHIICEDLGIEIAFPKPFCSFRPPANSVLGEFRRLFHIGMPDVSLEVRDRTITSAKVSVSAACGATYCVARWLEGRSLSENIELEVISRWWHSYPCTASMERDPELGGETPLHVAGQAHLGILSPWKSHVVDEDPLVLSPLGTMVQRPIPPEENRRNIEGAMRAVLATLETRGSISLEDLRGSVAFSPAILNMALLTLKHQGLTRTDGMVISRPGKSGPY
;
A
#
# COMPACT_ATOMS: atom_id res chain seq x y z
N MET A 1 -6.07 -11.16 24.72
CA MET A 1 -4.92 -11.39 23.82
C MET A 1 -3.78 -10.47 24.23
N LYS A 2 -2.60 -11.03 24.48
CA LYS A 2 -1.36 -10.34 24.88
C LYS A 2 -0.45 -10.10 23.68
N LEU A 3 -0.02 -8.87 23.47
CA LEU A 3 0.89 -8.48 22.39
C LEU A 3 2.28 -8.18 22.94
N ALA A 4 3.33 -8.77 22.37
CA ALA A 4 4.70 -8.30 22.53
C ALA A 4 5.14 -7.58 21.26
N ILE A 5 5.85 -6.47 21.41
CA ILE A 5 6.44 -5.74 20.28
C ILE A 5 7.95 -5.86 20.37
N LEU A 6 8.58 -6.37 19.33
CA LEU A 6 10.02 -6.37 19.17
C LEU A 6 10.40 -5.26 18.20
N ARG A 7 11.35 -4.40 18.58
CA ARG A 7 11.85 -3.32 17.73
C ARG A 7 13.35 -3.13 17.90
N SER A 8 14.00 -2.56 16.90
CA SER A 8 15.33 -2.01 17.13
C SER A 8 15.28 -0.61 17.77
N VAL A 9 16.35 -0.24 18.47
CA VAL A 9 16.62 1.10 19.02
C VAL A 9 18.07 1.47 18.76
N ARG A 10 18.31 2.75 18.44
CA ARG A 10 19.67 3.25 18.25
C ARG A 10 20.48 3.04 19.53
N SER A 11 21.67 2.46 19.38
CA SER A 11 22.60 2.15 20.47
C SER A 11 24.00 2.63 20.11
N ASP A 12 24.63 3.38 21.01
CA ASP A 12 26.02 3.83 20.86
C ASP A 12 27.03 2.72 21.20
N LYS A 13 26.57 1.54 21.63
CA LYS A 13 27.42 0.44 22.13
C LYS A 13 28.07 -0.40 21.03
N VAL A 14 27.71 -0.22 19.76
CA VAL A 14 28.37 -0.94 18.67
C VAL A 14 29.67 -0.23 18.33
N ALA A 15 30.75 -0.69 18.98
CA ALA A 15 32.09 -0.25 18.68
C ALA A 15 32.41 -0.60 17.22
N LYS A 16 32.60 0.42 16.40
CA LYS A 16 32.96 0.30 14.98
C LYS A 16 34.23 -0.55 14.85
N GLN A 17 34.09 -1.80 14.38
CA GLN A 17 35.19 -2.41 13.66
C GLN A 17 35.25 -1.77 12.27
N PRO A 18 36.42 -1.34 11.77
CA PRO A 18 36.53 -0.55 10.53
C PRO A 18 35.96 -1.21 9.26
N ASP A 19 35.82 -2.55 9.26
CA ASP A 19 35.51 -3.35 8.07
C ASP A 19 34.18 -4.13 8.16
N GLU A 20 33.36 -3.88 9.18
CA GLU A 20 32.11 -4.63 9.39
C GLU A 20 30.95 -4.00 8.61
N TYR A 21 30.28 -4.79 7.75
CA TYR A 21 29.06 -4.36 7.06
C TYR A 21 27.90 -4.34 8.06
N LEU A 22 27.31 -3.17 8.28
CA LEU A 22 26.33 -2.93 9.34
C LEU A 22 24.95 -2.64 8.76
N ASP A 23 23.93 -3.29 9.32
CA ASP A 23 22.53 -2.99 9.08
C ASP A 23 22.03 -1.97 10.11
N THR A 24 21.39 -0.90 9.60
CA THR A 24 20.73 0.11 10.42
C THR A 24 19.22 -0.03 10.26
N PHE A 25 18.51 -0.11 11.38
CA PHE A 25 17.07 -0.35 11.40
C PHE A 25 16.32 0.93 11.76
N ASP A 26 15.34 1.32 10.94
CA ASP A 26 14.51 2.49 11.21
C ASP A 26 13.47 2.20 12.29
N THR A 27 13.55 2.94 13.40
CA THR A 27 12.67 2.78 14.56
C THR A 27 11.42 3.64 14.44
N LEU A 28 11.38 4.59 13.48
CA LEU A 28 10.28 5.53 13.31
C LEU A 28 8.96 4.81 13.08
N PHE A 29 8.97 3.73 12.29
CA PHE A 29 7.78 2.93 12.07
C PHE A 29 7.29 2.26 13.35
N ALA A 30 8.18 1.63 14.12
CA ALA A 30 7.83 1.02 15.41
C ALA A 30 7.25 2.06 16.37
N ASP A 31 7.86 3.26 16.47
CA ASP A 31 7.36 4.36 17.30
C ASP A 31 5.95 4.81 16.91
N ARG A 32 5.66 4.88 15.60
CA ARG A 32 4.31 5.22 15.11
C ARG A 32 3.29 4.13 15.44
N VAL A 33 3.64 2.86 15.26
CA VAL A 33 2.74 1.74 15.56
C VAL A 33 2.45 1.69 17.07
N ILE A 34 3.48 1.78 17.91
CA ILE A 34 3.34 1.84 19.37
C ILE A 34 2.52 3.06 19.79
N GLY A 35 2.81 4.22 19.21
CA GLY A 35 2.07 5.45 19.46
C GLY A 35 0.59 5.30 19.12
N ASN A 36 0.27 4.66 18.00
CA ASN A 36 -1.10 4.41 17.57
C ASN A 36 -1.81 3.44 18.53
N LEU A 37 -1.19 2.29 18.83
CA LEU A 37 -1.71 1.29 19.76
C LEU A 37 -2.01 1.85 21.16
N LEU A 38 -1.10 2.66 21.69
CA LEU A 38 -1.22 3.26 23.02
C LEU A 38 -1.94 4.60 23.00
N ASN A 39 -2.48 5.02 21.85
CA ASN A 39 -3.14 6.30 21.64
C ASN A 39 -2.34 7.51 22.21
N ARG A 40 -1.01 7.50 21.98
CA ARG A 40 -0.14 8.61 22.36
C ARG A 40 -0.42 9.83 21.48
N VAL A 41 -0.19 11.01 22.04
CA VAL A 41 -0.46 12.29 21.35
C VAL A 41 0.75 12.86 20.61
N ASP A 42 1.96 12.38 20.93
CA ASP A 42 3.24 12.94 20.53
C ASP A 42 3.78 12.39 19.19
N PHE A 43 3.33 11.22 18.74
CA PHE A 43 3.86 10.61 17.50
C PHE A 43 3.22 11.12 16.19
N CYS A 44 2.03 11.74 16.27
CA CYS A 44 1.25 12.13 15.10
C CYS A 44 1.31 13.64 14.89
N THR A 45 1.84 14.06 13.74
CA THR A 45 2.06 15.47 13.40
C THR A 45 1.17 15.97 12.26
N ALA A 46 0.31 15.11 11.71
CA ALA A 46 -0.41 15.35 10.46
C ALA A 46 -1.31 16.61 10.46
N CYS A 47 -1.78 17.05 11.63
CA CYS A 47 -2.76 18.15 11.73
C CYS A 47 -2.23 19.38 12.47
N GLY A 48 -1.01 19.33 13.01
CA GLY A 48 -0.43 20.44 13.78
C GLY A 48 -1.37 20.96 14.88
N SER A 49 -1.63 22.27 14.86
CA SER A 49 -2.54 22.96 15.79
C SER A 49 -4.01 22.52 15.66
N GLU A 50 -4.41 22.01 14.50
CA GLU A 50 -5.79 21.58 14.19
C GLU A 50 -6.07 20.12 14.59
N CYS A 51 -5.34 19.61 15.58
CA CYS A 51 -5.46 18.24 16.04
C CYS A 51 -6.66 18.07 16.97
N ILE A 52 -7.68 17.33 16.50
CA ILE A 52 -8.89 17.01 17.28
C ILE A 52 -8.77 15.70 18.08
N ARG A 53 -7.59 15.07 18.11
CA ARG A 53 -7.36 13.74 18.71
C ARG A 53 -8.34 12.68 18.17
N CYS A 54 -8.43 12.55 16.85
CA CYS A 54 -9.37 11.64 16.16
C CYS A 54 -9.25 10.16 16.58
N ARG A 55 -8.11 9.76 17.16
CA ARG A 55 -7.88 8.41 17.70
C ARG A 55 -8.44 8.16 19.10
N LYS A 56 -8.84 9.20 19.85
CA LYS A 56 -9.16 9.07 21.29
C LYS A 56 -10.25 8.03 21.59
N VAL A 57 -11.17 7.84 20.65
CA VAL A 57 -12.27 6.87 20.77
C VAL A 57 -11.88 5.44 20.36
N TYR A 58 -10.69 5.26 19.77
CA TYR A 58 -10.14 4.01 19.27
C TYR A 58 -8.94 3.63 20.14
N GLY A 59 -9.21 2.88 21.20
CA GLY A 59 -8.20 2.29 22.07
C GLY A 59 -8.08 0.79 21.84
N MET A 60 -7.25 0.15 22.66
CA MET A 60 -7.24 -1.30 22.79
C MET A 60 -8.62 -1.80 23.26
N GLU A 61 -9.15 -2.83 22.60
CA GLU A 61 -10.41 -3.47 22.99
C GLU A 61 -10.30 -4.09 24.39
N PRO A 62 -11.39 -4.15 25.18
CA PRO A 62 -11.39 -4.82 26.47
C PRO A 62 -10.86 -6.26 26.39
N GLY A 63 -9.96 -6.64 27.30
CA GLY A 63 -9.32 -7.96 27.32
C GLY A 63 -8.08 -8.10 26.43
N THR A 64 -7.57 -6.99 25.89
CA THR A 64 -6.26 -6.92 25.25
C THR A 64 -5.26 -6.16 26.10
N GLU A 65 -3.99 -6.54 26.03
CA GLU A 65 -2.91 -5.82 26.72
C GLU A 65 -1.59 -5.92 25.96
N LEU A 66 -0.75 -4.89 26.12
CA LEU A 66 0.63 -4.90 25.67
C LEU A 66 1.48 -5.56 26.75
N ALA A 67 1.90 -6.80 26.51
CA ALA A 67 2.75 -7.57 27.42
C ALA A 67 4.12 -6.93 27.61
N GLY A 68 4.66 -6.30 26.55
CA GLY A 68 5.89 -5.53 26.64
C GLY A 68 6.41 -5.06 25.29
N ILE A 69 7.39 -4.15 25.36
CA ILE A 69 8.18 -3.70 24.21
C ILE A 69 9.62 -4.13 24.47
N VAL A 70 10.12 -5.01 23.63
CA VAL A 70 11.48 -5.53 23.71
C VAL A 70 12.33 -4.81 22.65
N SER A 71 13.50 -4.33 23.06
CA SER A 71 14.36 -3.50 22.21
C SER A 71 15.68 -4.19 21.89
N LEU A 72 15.98 -4.28 20.60
CA LEU A 72 17.25 -4.75 20.05
C LEU A 72 18.16 -3.56 19.70
N PRO A 73 19.48 -3.70 19.79
CA PRO A 73 20.39 -2.64 19.39
C PRO A 73 20.36 -2.39 17.87
N SER A 74 20.65 -1.16 17.45
CA SER A 74 20.97 -0.80 16.06
C SER A 74 22.04 0.30 16.02
N PRO A 75 23.01 0.27 15.10
CA PRO A 75 23.19 -0.73 14.03
C PRO A 75 23.60 -2.11 14.57
N MET A 76 23.54 -3.15 13.74
CA MET A 76 24.06 -4.49 14.03
C MET A 76 24.89 -5.00 12.84
N PRO A 77 25.85 -5.92 13.04
CA PRO A 77 26.52 -6.60 11.94
C PRO A 77 25.50 -7.31 11.05
N HIS A 78 25.65 -7.19 9.74
CA HIS A 78 24.75 -7.82 8.77
C HIS A 78 24.71 -9.35 8.87
N LEU A 79 25.83 -9.95 9.26
CA LEU A 79 25.94 -11.37 9.55
C LEU A 79 26.45 -11.57 10.96
N LEU A 80 25.63 -12.17 11.80
CA LEU A 80 25.95 -12.53 13.18
C LEU A 80 26.54 -13.94 13.22
N GLU A 81 27.73 -14.08 13.82
CA GLU A 81 28.35 -15.40 14.04
C GLU A 81 27.56 -16.26 15.02
N ARG A 82 27.03 -15.65 16.08
CA ARG A 82 26.21 -16.32 17.12
C ARG A 82 24.91 -15.54 17.36
N PRO A 83 23.92 -15.64 16.45
CA PRO A 83 22.68 -14.87 16.55
C PRO A 83 21.93 -15.04 17.87
N VAL A 84 22.01 -16.24 18.47
CA VAL A 84 21.38 -16.57 19.75
C VAL A 84 21.83 -15.67 20.91
N GLU A 85 23.08 -15.17 20.88
CA GLU A 85 23.60 -14.27 21.92
C GLU A 85 22.99 -12.86 21.86
N HIS A 86 22.33 -12.53 20.74
CA HIS A 86 21.62 -11.27 20.55
C HIS A 86 20.12 -11.39 20.87
N VAL A 87 19.63 -12.59 21.21
CA VAL A 87 18.25 -12.77 21.66
C VAL A 87 18.09 -12.13 23.04
N PRO A 88 17.08 -11.26 23.25
CA PRO A 88 16.81 -10.67 24.55
C PRO A 88 16.53 -11.75 25.59
N PRO A 89 17.12 -11.67 26.80
CA PRO A 89 17.00 -12.71 27.81
C PRO A 89 15.58 -12.85 28.36
N ASP A 90 14.83 -11.74 28.42
CA ASP A 90 13.48 -11.67 28.98
C ASP A 90 12.49 -11.18 27.93
N ILE A 91 11.89 -12.14 27.20
CA ILE A 91 10.71 -11.87 26.36
C ILE A 91 9.47 -12.20 27.22
N PRO A 92 8.56 -11.25 27.46
CA PRO A 92 7.38 -11.51 28.31
C PRO A 92 6.48 -12.57 27.66
N GLU A 93 5.69 -13.30 28.46
CA GLU A 93 4.69 -14.23 27.93
C GLU A 93 3.62 -13.47 27.12
N HIS A 94 3.36 -13.92 25.88
CA HIS A 94 2.46 -13.23 24.95
C HIS A 94 1.84 -14.18 23.92
N ASP A 95 0.68 -13.79 23.37
CA ASP A 95 0.00 -14.55 22.33
C ASP A 95 0.51 -14.21 20.93
N VAL A 96 0.83 -12.93 20.70
CA VAL A 96 1.18 -12.41 19.36
C VAL A 96 2.47 -11.59 19.46
N LEU A 97 3.41 -11.87 18.56
CA LEU A 97 4.64 -11.10 18.39
C LEU A 97 4.51 -10.18 17.19
N LEU A 98 4.69 -8.88 17.39
CA LEU A 98 4.84 -7.90 16.33
C LEU A 98 6.30 -7.47 16.24
N ALA A 99 7.03 -7.97 15.24
CA ALA A 99 8.45 -7.67 15.06
C ALA A 99 8.63 -6.59 13.99
N ILE A 100 9.22 -5.45 14.34
CA ILE A 100 9.32 -4.27 13.47
C ILE A 100 10.77 -3.79 13.40
N ALA A 101 11.34 -3.75 12.20
CA ALA A 101 12.70 -3.25 11.97
C ALA A 101 13.73 -3.94 12.90
N VAL A 102 13.82 -5.26 12.81
CA VAL A 102 14.69 -6.14 13.61
C VAL A 102 15.60 -6.95 12.70
N HIS A 103 16.72 -7.41 13.24
CA HIS A 103 17.68 -8.24 12.50
C HIS A 103 17.10 -9.62 12.19
N GLU A 104 17.17 -10.08 10.93
CA GLU A 104 16.52 -11.33 10.48
C GLU A 104 17.03 -12.58 11.20
N GLN A 105 18.33 -12.70 11.43
CA GLN A 105 18.89 -13.83 12.18
C GLN A 105 18.44 -13.86 13.65
N VAL A 106 18.25 -12.70 14.28
CA VAL A 106 17.74 -12.62 15.67
C VAL A 106 16.25 -12.98 15.69
N LEU A 107 15.47 -12.51 14.71
CA LEU A 107 14.07 -12.89 14.55
C LEU A 107 13.94 -14.42 14.46
N LEU A 108 14.75 -15.08 13.62
CA LEU A 108 14.73 -16.54 13.49
C LEU A 108 15.07 -17.28 14.79
N GLU A 109 16.03 -16.80 15.57
CA GLU A 109 16.35 -17.40 16.87
C GLU A 109 15.22 -17.20 17.90
N ILE A 110 14.55 -16.05 17.89
CA ILE A 110 13.36 -15.81 18.72
C ILE A 110 12.25 -16.79 18.35
N LEU A 111 11.99 -17.01 17.06
CA LEU A 111 10.95 -17.94 16.60
C LEU A 111 11.23 -19.38 17.05
N LYS A 112 12.49 -19.83 17.04
CA LYS A 112 12.86 -21.17 17.55
C LYS A 112 12.60 -21.32 19.05
N GLN A 113 12.60 -20.22 19.80
CA GLN A 113 12.35 -20.18 21.25
C GLN A 113 10.87 -19.98 21.59
N ALA A 114 9.99 -19.85 20.60
CA ALA A 114 8.54 -19.62 20.77
C ALA A 114 7.82 -20.51 21.81
N PRO A 115 8.15 -21.81 21.97
CA PRO A 115 7.52 -22.65 22.99
C PRO A 115 7.70 -22.13 24.43
N SER A 116 8.68 -21.26 24.68
CA SER A 116 8.98 -20.74 26.02
C SER A 116 8.09 -19.59 26.50
N PHE A 117 7.32 -18.93 25.62
CA PHE A 117 6.54 -17.72 25.96
C PHE A 117 5.10 -17.68 25.40
N GLY A 118 4.55 -18.82 24.95
CA GLY A 118 3.12 -18.96 24.63
C GLY A 118 2.70 -18.39 23.27
N LEU A 119 3.66 -18.16 22.38
CA LEU A 119 3.44 -17.52 21.08
C LEU A 119 2.52 -18.35 20.18
N ARG A 120 1.47 -17.71 19.66
CA ARG A 120 0.47 -18.29 18.73
C ARG A 120 0.53 -17.67 17.33
N ALA A 121 0.96 -16.42 17.21
CA ALA A 121 1.09 -15.77 15.91
C ALA A 121 2.17 -14.68 15.84
N VAL A 122 2.71 -14.44 14.65
CA VAL A 122 3.77 -13.46 14.38
C VAL A 122 3.38 -12.58 13.21
N VAL A 123 3.60 -11.27 13.35
CA VAL A 123 3.45 -10.30 12.27
C VAL A 123 4.77 -9.56 12.09
N VAL A 124 5.29 -9.57 10.87
CA VAL A 124 6.54 -8.92 10.48
C VAL A 124 6.27 -7.97 9.31
N PRO A 125 5.84 -6.72 9.58
CA PRO A 125 5.44 -5.79 8.54
C PRO A 125 6.61 -5.23 7.73
N LEU A 126 6.62 -5.54 6.44
CA LEU A 126 7.66 -5.13 5.50
C LEU A 126 7.33 -3.76 4.90
N GLU A 127 7.87 -2.69 5.49
CA GLU A 127 7.68 -1.32 4.97
C GLU A 127 8.73 -0.93 3.91
N THR A 128 9.84 -1.66 3.81
CA THR A 128 10.86 -1.50 2.76
C THR A 128 11.01 -2.80 1.95
N PRO A 129 11.50 -2.72 0.69
CA PRO A 129 11.64 -3.90 -0.16
C PRO A 129 12.60 -4.96 0.39
N ASP A 130 13.64 -4.55 1.10
CA ASP A 130 14.88 -5.29 1.37
C ASP A 130 15.13 -5.63 2.85
N TRP A 131 14.15 -5.42 3.74
CA TRP A 131 14.39 -5.57 5.18
C TRP A 131 14.59 -7.03 5.66
N ILE A 132 13.73 -7.97 5.27
CA ILE A 132 13.86 -9.40 5.62
C ILE A 132 14.02 -10.19 4.34
N SER A 133 15.12 -10.94 4.20
CA SER A 133 15.42 -11.72 3.00
C SER A 133 14.39 -12.81 2.73
N GLU A 134 14.20 -13.16 1.46
CA GLU A 134 13.30 -14.26 1.05
C GLU A 134 13.65 -15.59 1.74
N SER A 135 14.95 -15.86 1.86
CA SER A 135 15.48 -17.05 2.58
C SER A 135 15.07 -17.04 4.04
N ALA A 136 15.25 -15.92 4.75
CA ALA A 136 14.85 -15.81 6.15
C ALA A 136 13.32 -15.93 6.32
N ARG A 137 12.51 -15.37 5.41
CA ARG A 137 11.05 -15.55 5.44
C ARG A 137 10.65 -17.00 5.23
N ALA A 138 11.26 -17.70 4.27
CA ALA A 138 11.01 -19.12 4.04
C ALA A 138 11.37 -19.96 5.27
N GLN A 139 12.52 -19.69 5.89
CA GLN A 139 12.91 -20.36 7.12
C GLN A 139 11.97 -20.07 8.29
N ALA A 140 11.54 -18.81 8.44
CA ALA A 140 10.56 -18.42 9.46
C ALA A 140 9.22 -19.14 9.25
N HIS A 141 8.76 -19.30 8.02
CA HIS A 141 7.58 -20.09 7.69
C HIS A 141 7.71 -21.55 8.13
N ILE A 142 8.82 -22.21 7.81
CA ILE A 142 9.07 -23.60 8.22
C ILE A 142 9.04 -23.74 9.74
N ILE A 143 9.77 -22.86 10.46
CA ILE A 143 9.81 -22.87 11.93
C ILE A 143 8.41 -22.68 12.52
N CYS A 144 7.64 -21.72 12.01
CA CYS A 144 6.31 -21.43 12.54
C CYS A 144 5.31 -22.55 12.21
N GLU A 145 5.38 -23.15 11.03
CA GLU A 145 4.53 -24.28 10.64
C GLU A 145 4.78 -25.50 11.55
N ASP A 146 6.04 -25.85 11.79
CA ASP A 146 6.43 -26.96 12.69
C ASP A 146 5.93 -26.75 14.14
N LEU A 147 5.81 -25.49 14.56
CA LEU A 147 5.35 -25.10 15.90
C LEU A 147 3.85 -24.79 15.98
N GLY A 148 3.11 -24.84 14.87
CA GLY A 148 1.69 -24.49 14.83
C GLY A 148 1.40 -22.99 15.06
N ILE A 149 2.33 -22.12 14.69
CA ILE A 149 2.27 -20.67 14.86
C ILE A 149 1.86 -20.03 13.52
N GLU A 150 0.88 -19.13 13.54
CA GLU A 150 0.54 -18.34 12.35
C GLU A 150 1.60 -17.26 12.11
N ILE A 151 2.08 -17.08 10.88
CA ILE A 151 3.03 -16.01 10.56
C ILE A 151 2.61 -15.25 9.31
N ALA A 152 2.77 -13.92 9.33
CA ALA A 152 2.50 -13.06 8.19
C ALA A 152 3.57 -11.98 8.00
N PHE A 153 3.90 -11.73 6.73
CA PHE A 153 4.81 -10.69 6.27
C PHE A 153 4.06 -9.66 5.40
N PRO A 154 3.14 -8.85 5.98
CA PRO A 154 2.38 -7.90 5.17
C PRO A 154 3.30 -6.82 4.60
N LYS A 155 3.14 -6.53 3.31
CA LYS A 155 3.96 -5.56 2.56
C LYS A 155 3.04 -4.60 1.80
N PRO A 156 2.88 -3.32 2.23
CA PRO A 156 3.20 -2.78 3.57
C PRO A 156 2.23 -3.30 4.64
N PHE A 157 2.35 -2.90 5.91
CA PHE A 157 1.49 -3.40 6.98
C PHE A 157 0.00 -3.10 6.75
N CYS A 158 -0.32 -1.99 6.07
CA CYS A 158 -1.71 -1.67 5.72
C CYS A 158 -2.27 -2.50 4.54
N SER A 159 -1.56 -3.51 4.04
CA SER A 159 -2.13 -4.58 3.20
C SER A 159 -2.53 -5.83 4.02
N PHE A 160 -2.26 -5.85 5.32
CA PHE A 160 -2.52 -6.99 6.20
C PHE A 160 -4.01 -7.32 6.31
N ARG A 161 -4.40 -8.44 5.70
CA ARG A 161 -5.78 -8.94 5.63
C ARG A 161 -5.84 -10.46 5.88
N PRO A 162 -5.54 -10.91 7.11
CA PRO A 162 -5.58 -12.34 7.45
C PRO A 162 -7.02 -12.90 7.42
N PRO A 163 -7.19 -14.23 7.34
CA PRO A 163 -8.49 -14.87 7.45
C PRO A 163 -9.19 -14.53 8.78
N ALA A 164 -10.49 -14.23 8.73
CA ALA A 164 -11.22 -13.74 9.91
C ALA A 164 -11.27 -14.73 11.09
N ASN A 165 -11.19 -16.05 10.81
CA ASN A 165 -11.27 -17.12 11.79
C ASN A 165 -9.88 -17.59 12.29
N SER A 166 -8.83 -16.82 12.06
CA SER A 166 -7.45 -17.14 12.46
C SER A 166 -6.99 -16.31 13.67
N VAL A 167 -5.89 -16.69 14.31
CA VAL A 167 -5.27 -15.91 15.41
C VAL A 167 -4.86 -14.52 14.91
N LEU A 168 -4.31 -14.43 13.70
CA LEU A 168 -4.00 -13.17 13.05
C LEU A 168 -5.26 -12.34 12.72
N GLY A 169 -6.37 -12.99 12.36
CA GLY A 169 -7.69 -12.36 12.21
C GLY A 169 -8.21 -11.76 13.51
N GLU A 170 -8.06 -12.49 14.62
CA GLU A 170 -8.35 -11.99 15.96
C GLU A 170 -7.45 -10.81 16.34
N PHE A 171 -6.13 -10.88 16.09
CA PHE A 171 -5.20 -9.78 16.30
C PHE A 171 -5.64 -8.51 15.54
N ARG A 172 -5.94 -8.61 14.24
CA ARG A 172 -6.43 -7.49 13.43
C ARG A 172 -7.67 -6.83 14.04
N ARG A 173 -8.63 -7.65 14.49
CA ARG A 173 -9.90 -7.18 15.08
C ARG A 173 -9.68 -6.49 16.41
N LEU A 174 -8.90 -7.09 17.30
CA LEU A 174 -8.73 -6.65 18.69
C LEU A 174 -7.82 -5.43 18.83
N PHE A 175 -6.81 -5.30 17.97
CA PHE A 175 -5.88 -4.17 17.98
C PHE A 175 -6.24 -3.08 16.95
N HIS A 176 -7.30 -3.28 16.16
CA HIS A 176 -7.74 -2.38 15.08
C HIS A 176 -6.64 -2.01 14.07
N ILE A 177 -5.73 -2.94 13.77
CA ILE A 177 -4.59 -2.71 12.86
C ILE A 177 -4.60 -3.68 11.69
N GLY A 178 -4.47 -3.14 10.48
CA GLY A 178 -4.29 -3.90 9.25
C GLY A 178 -4.76 -3.12 8.03
N MET A 179 -5.34 -3.82 7.05
CA MET A 179 -5.98 -3.18 5.91
C MET A 179 -7.12 -2.25 6.36
N PRO A 180 -7.13 -0.97 5.95
CA PRO A 180 -8.12 0.03 6.35
C PRO A 180 -9.55 -0.46 6.12
N ASP A 181 -10.39 -0.28 7.14
CA ASP A 181 -11.80 -0.63 7.12
C ASP A 181 -12.58 0.48 7.81
N VAL A 182 -13.31 1.25 7.01
CA VAL A 182 -14.03 2.45 7.44
C VAL A 182 -15.47 2.36 6.99
N SER A 183 -16.39 2.40 7.94
CA SER A 183 -17.83 2.48 7.69
C SER A 183 -18.23 3.94 7.54
N LEU A 184 -18.94 4.25 6.46
CA LEU A 184 -19.40 5.61 6.15
C LEU A 184 -20.92 5.67 6.26
N GLU A 185 -21.44 6.69 6.94
CA GLU A 185 -22.87 7.03 6.90
C GLU A 185 -23.08 8.21 5.95
N VAL A 186 -23.93 8.05 4.95
CA VAL A 186 -24.14 9.05 3.90
C VAL A 186 -25.60 9.50 3.89
N ARG A 187 -25.84 10.82 3.87
CA ARG A 187 -27.16 11.44 3.72
C ARG A 187 -27.08 12.55 2.67
N ASP A 188 -28.01 12.54 1.72
CA ASP A 188 -28.04 13.52 0.62
C ASP A 188 -26.66 13.70 -0.05
N ARG A 189 -26.01 12.56 -0.35
CA ARG A 189 -24.64 12.45 -0.88
C ARG A 189 -23.52 12.94 0.03
N THR A 190 -23.81 13.48 1.20
CA THR A 190 -22.80 13.96 2.14
C THR A 190 -22.45 12.88 3.16
N ILE A 191 -21.16 12.62 3.35
CA ILE A 191 -20.66 11.73 4.40
C ILE A 191 -20.89 12.44 5.75
N THR A 192 -21.82 11.91 6.52
CA THR A 192 -22.21 12.45 7.84
C THR A 192 -21.39 11.87 8.99
N SER A 193 -20.80 10.69 8.81
CA SER A 193 -19.99 10.00 9.82
C SER A 193 -19.02 9.03 9.14
N ALA A 194 -17.80 8.92 9.67
CA ALA A 194 -16.79 7.96 9.23
C ALA A 194 -16.20 7.19 10.43
N LYS A 195 -16.69 5.96 10.65
CA LYS A 195 -16.26 5.09 11.74
C LYS A 195 -15.15 4.16 11.29
N VAL A 196 -13.99 4.22 11.95
CA VAL A 196 -12.85 3.35 11.65
C VAL A 196 -12.96 2.05 12.45
N SER A 197 -13.15 0.93 11.76
CA SER A 197 -13.14 -0.41 12.38
C SER A 197 -11.73 -0.97 12.43
N VAL A 198 -10.92 -0.72 11.40
CA VAL A 198 -9.49 -1.09 11.33
C VAL A 198 -8.72 0.04 10.66
N SER A 199 -7.60 0.43 11.25
CA SER A 199 -6.68 1.44 10.73
C SER A 199 -5.42 0.78 10.18
N ALA A 200 -4.76 1.47 9.24
CA ALA A 200 -3.34 1.29 9.00
C ALA A 200 -2.57 1.39 10.33
N ALA A 201 -1.55 0.55 10.51
CA ALA A 201 -0.80 0.43 11.77
C ALA A 201 -0.19 1.74 12.25
N CYS A 202 0.23 2.60 11.31
CA CYS A 202 0.79 3.91 11.59
C CYS A 202 -0.24 4.95 12.03
N GLY A 203 -1.55 4.68 11.94
CA GLY A 203 -2.65 5.58 12.32
C GLY A 203 -3.17 6.50 11.20
N ALA A 204 -2.69 6.36 9.95
CA ALA A 204 -3.08 7.20 8.81
C ALA A 204 -4.59 7.17 8.51
N THR A 205 -5.24 6.01 8.70
CA THR A 205 -6.65 5.84 8.40
C THR A 205 -7.54 6.75 9.25
N TYR A 206 -7.21 6.97 10.52
CA TYR A 206 -7.93 7.92 11.37
C TYR A 206 -7.80 9.36 10.88
N CYS A 207 -6.65 9.72 10.29
CA CYS A 207 -6.46 11.03 9.66
C CYS A 207 -7.33 11.15 8.41
N VAL A 208 -7.38 10.12 7.55
CA VAL A 208 -8.23 10.14 6.37
C VAL A 208 -9.72 10.20 6.74
N ALA A 209 -10.16 9.36 7.69
CA ALA A 209 -11.56 9.27 8.12
C ALA A 209 -12.12 10.61 8.63
N ARG A 210 -11.38 11.35 9.47
CA ARG A 210 -11.82 12.67 9.95
C ARG A 210 -12.06 13.68 8.83
N TRP A 211 -11.36 13.55 7.71
CA TRP A 211 -11.47 14.50 6.61
C TRP A 211 -12.51 14.08 5.57
N LEU A 212 -12.99 12.84 5.62
CA LEU A 212 -14.14 12.36 4.86
C LEU A 212 -15.45 12.92 5.41
N GLU A 213 -15.57 13.10 6.72
CA GLU A 213 -16.78 13.68 7.33
C GLU A 213 -17.05 15.11 6.80
N GLY A 214 -18.31 15.36 6.46
CA GLY A 214 -18.78 16.61 5.85
C GLY A 214 -18.51 16.75 4.35
N ARG A 215 -17.90 15.74 3.70
CA ARG A 215 -17.62 15.78 2.26
C ARG A 215 -18.74 15.13 1.45
N SER A 216 -19.04 15.71 0.29
CA SER A 216 -19.93 15.09 -0.70
C SER A 216 -19.21 13.94 -1.40
N LEU A 217 -19.93 12.85 -1.69
CA LEU A 217 -19.52 11.82 -2.63
C LEU A 217 -19.53 12.41 -4.06
N SER A 218 -18.51 13.20 -4.37
CA SER A 218 -18.17 13.66 -5.71
C SER A 218 -17.10 12.75 -6.33
N GLU A 219 -16.86 12.87 -7.62
CA GLU A 219 -15.83 12.07 -8.29
C GLU A 219 -14.40 12.36 -7.82
N ASN A 220 -14.15 13.59 -7.37
CA ASN A 220 -12.81 13.97 -6.93
C ASN A 220 -12.54 13.66 -5.45
N ILE A 221 -13.49 13.08 -4.69
CA ILE A 221 -13.30 12.82 -3.26
C ILE A 221 -12.07 11.94 -2.98
N GLU A 222 -11.77 10.99 -3.86
CA GLU A 222 -10.57 10.14 -3.79
C GLU A 222 -9.28 10.97 -3.83
N LEU A 223 -9.22 12.00 -4.66
CA LEU A 223 -8.06 12.88 -4.84
C LEU A 223 -8.03 13.98 -3.77
N GLU A 224 -9.12 14.73 -3.64
CA GLU A 224 -9.23 15.93 -2.81
C GLU A 224 -9.19 15.63 -1.31
N VAL A 225 -9.61 14.43 -0.92
CA VAL A 225 -9.69 14.01 0.48
C VAL A 225 -8.71 12.89 0.76
N ILE A 226 -8.94 11.68 0.23
CA ILE A 226 -8.15 10.50 0.62
C ILE A 226 -6.69 10.69 0.24
N SER A 227 -6.41 10.89 -1.04
CA SER A 227 -5.04 11.03 -1.55
C SER A 227 -4.36 12.24 -0.90
N ARG A 228 -5.00 13.41 -0.86
CA ARG A 228 -4.43 14.61 -0.24
C ARG A 228 -4.02 14.39 1.21
N TRP A 229 -4.93 13.89 2.05
CA TRP A 229 -4.68 13.78 3.49
C TRP A 229 -3.81 12.57 3.85
N TRP A 230 -3.87 11.51 3.05
CA TRP A 230 -2.97 10.39 3.19
C TRP A 230 -1.53 10.74 2.78
N HIS A 231 -1.31 11.43 1.65
CA HIS A 231 0.04 11.90 1.28
C HIS A 231 0.59 12.97 2.24
N SER A 232 -0.30 13.73 2.89
CA SER A 232 0.09 14.67 3.95
C SER A 232 0.40 13.96 5.28
N TYR A 233 0.02 12.69 5.41
CA TYR A 233 0.36 11.88 6.57
C TYR A 233 1.82 11.40 6.44
N PRO A 234 2.64 11.48 7.49
CA PRO A 234 4.03 11.01 7.46
C PRO A 234 4.11 9.47 7.47
N CYS A 235 3.76 8.87 6.34
CA CYS A 235 3.81 7.43 6.12
C CYS A 235 5.25 6.92 6.15
N THR A 236 5.44 5.69 6.62
CA THR A 236 6.75 5.03 6.75
C THR A 236 6.99 3.98 5.68
N ALA A 237 6.02 3.74 4.81
CA ALA A 237 6.15 2.87 3.67
C ALA A 237 7.16 3.46 2.67
N SER A 238 8.06 2.63 2.17
CA SER A 238 9.13 3.05 1.26
C SER A 238 8.58 3.55 -0.09
N MET A 239 9.29 4.52 -0.67
CA MET A 239 9.10 4.98 -2.05
C MET A 239 9.94 4.18 -3.05
N GLU A 240 10.73 3.22 -2.58
CA GLU A 240 11.50 2.35 -3.46
C GLU A 240 10.59 1.35 -4.16
N ARG A 241 10.94 1.04 -5.41
CA ARG A 241 10.20 0.04 -6.19
C ARG A 241 10.51 -1.34 -5.67
N ASP A 242 9.47 -2.16 -5.62
CA ASP A 242 9.55 -3.50 -5.08
C ASP A 242 9.14 -4.54 -6.14
N PRO A 243 10.05 -5.44 -6.55
CA PRO A 243 9.71 -6.52 -7.46
C PRO A 243 8.57 -7.43 -6.96
N GLU A 244 8.45 -7.63 -5.65
CA GLU A 244 7.39 -8.45 -5.04
C GLU A 244 6.01 -7.79 -5.16
N LEU A 245 5.96 -6.48 -5.38
CA LEU A 245 4.75 -5.70 -5.61
C LEU A 245 4.54 -5.37 -7.10
N GLY A 246 5.13 -6.16 -8.01
CA GLY A 246 5.02 -5.94 -9.45
C GLY A 246 5.74 -4.68 -9.95
N GLY A 247 6.73 -4.20 -9.19
CA GLY A 247 7.47 -2.97 -9.49
C GLY A 247 6.84 -1.70 -8.92
N GLU A 248 5.73 -1.82 -8.19
CA GLU A 248 5.14 -0.72 -7.43
C GLU A 248 5.91 -0.46 -6.13
N THR A 249 5.65 0.69 -5.50
CA THR A 249 6.25 1.05 -4.22
C THR A 249 5.34 0.61 -3.06
N PRO A 250 5.88 0.21 -1.89
CA PRO A 250 5.07 -0.02 -0.69
C PRO A 250 4.17 1.18 -0.36
N LEU A 251 4.68 2.40 -0.56
CA LEU A 251 3.89 3.62 -0.41
C LEU A 251 2.68 3.66 -1.36
N HIS A 252 2.84 3.33 -2.64
CA HIS A 252 1.70 3.32 -3.56
C HIS A 252 0.64 2.27 -3.16
N VAL A 253 1.06 1.06 -2.75
CA VAL A 253 0.15 0.04 -2.24
C VAL A 253 -0.59 0.53 -0.99
N ALA A 254 0.09 1.25 -0.09
CA ALA A 254 -0.54 1.88 1.07
C ALA A 254 -1.60 2.93 0.68
N GLY A 255 -1.34 3.73 -0.36
CA GLY A 255 -2.32 4.67 -0.91
C GLY A 255 -3.55 3.96 -1.47
N GLN A 256 -3.34 2.91 -2.26
CA GLN A 256 -4.41 2.08 -2.81
C GLN A 256 -5.27 1.43 -1.72
N ALA A 257 -4.65 0.97 -0.63
CA ALA A 257 -5.38 0.42 0.51
C ALA A 257 -6.35 1.45 1.14
N HIS A 258 -5.99 2.73 1.15
CA HIS A 258 -6.86 3.81 1.64
C HIS A 258 -7.93 4.21 0.61
N LEU A 259 -7.63 4.24 -0.68
CA LEU A 259 -8.64 4.43 -1.73
C LEU A 259 -9.74 3.35 -1.65
N GLY A 260 -9.36 2.15 -1.20
CA GLY A 260 -10.27 1.04 -0.90
C GLY A 260 -11.47 1.41 -0.02
N ILE A 261 -11.37 2.43 0.84
CA ILE A 261 -12.44 2.92 1.73
C ILE A 261 -13.72 3.28 0.95
N LEU A 262 -13.58 3.84 -0.25
CA LEU A 262 -14.72 4.27 -1.07
C LEU A 262 -15.23 3.20 -2.02
N SER A 263 -14.61 2.01 -2.05
CA SER A 263 -15.02 0.92 -2.95
C SER A 263 -16.52 0.59 -2.88
N PRO A 264 -17.16 0.54 -1.68
CA PRO A 264 -18.60 0.29 -1.58
C PRO A 264 -19.48 1.40 -2.19
N TRP A 265 -18.91 2.60 -2.39
CA TRP A 265 -19.61 3.81 -2.81
C TRP A 265 -19.31 4.23 -4.25
N LYS A 266 -18.46 3.49 -4.99
CA LYS A 266 -18.07 3.82 -6.37
C LYS A 266 -19.25 4.02 -7.32
N SER A 267 -20.36 3.29 -7.13
CA SER A 267 -21.58 3.45 -7.95
C SER A 267 -22.40 4.70 -7.64
N HIS A 268 -22.10 5.40 -6.54
CA HIS A 268 -22.80 6.62 -6.08
C HIS A 268 -22.00 7.89 -6.37
N VAL A 269 -20.80 7.73 -6.91
CA VAL A 269 -19.96 8.81 -7.39
C VAL A 269 -20.55 9.30 -8.71
N VAL A 270 -21.03 10.55 -8.71
CA VAL A 270 -21.62 11.18 -9.90
C VAL A 270 -20.54 12.00 -10.60
N ASP A 271 -20.50 11.86 -11.92
CA ASP A 271 -19.70 12.68 -12.83
C ASP A 271 -20.13 14.15 -12.68
N GLU A 272 -19.23 14.98 -12.15
CA GLU A 272 -19.44 16.43 -12.13
C GLU A 272 -18.87 17.06 -13.40
N ASP A 273 -19.60 18.10 -13.84
CA ASP A 273 -19.44 18.98 -15.02
C ASP A 273 -18.24 18.64 -15.95
N PRO A 274 -18.47 18.35 -17.25
CA PRO A 274 -17.41 18.01 -18.21
C PRO A 274 -16.34 19.11 -18.39
N LEU A 275 -16.54 20.29 -17.79
CA LEU A 275 -15.65 21.42 -17.84
C LEU A 275 -15.09 21.76 -16.46
N VAL A 276 -13.77 21.95 -16.38
CA VAL A 276 -13.05 22.43 -15.18
C VAL A 276 -12.41 23.78 -15.47
N LEU A 277 -12.35 24.66 -14.47
CA LEU A 277 -11.69 25.96 -14.61
C LEU A 277 -10.17 25.78 -14.61
N SER A 278 -9.50 26.17 -15.70
CA SER A 278 -8.04 26.18 -15.77
C SER A 278 -7.44 27.28 -14.88
N PRO A 279 -6.13 27.18 -14.52
CA PRO A 279 -5.42 28.25 -13.80
C PRO A 279 -5.45 29.62 -14.49
N LEU A 280 -5.80 29.67 -15.78
CA LEU A 280 -5.93 30.89 -16.58
C LEU A 280 -7.36 31.44 -16.60
N GLY A 281 -8.30 30.84 -15.85
CA GLY A 281 -9.70 31.25 -15.82
C GLY A 281 -10.53 30.77 -17.02
N THR A 282 -9.97 29.92 -17.88
CA THR A 282 -10.67 29.34 -19.03
C THR A 282 -11.29 28.01 -18.64
N MET A 283 -12.57 27.78 -18.96
CA MET A 283 -13.18 26.47 -18.84
C MET A 283 -12.55 25.52 -19.87
N VAL A 284 -11.96 24.42 -19.40
CA VAL A 284 -11.36 23.38 -20.24
C VAL A 284 -12.06 22.06 -19.99
N GLN A 285 -12.03 21.17 -20.98
CA GLN A 285 -12.55 19.82 -20.75
C GLN A 285 -11.79 19.15 -19.62
N ARG A 286 -12.54 18.47 -18.76
CA ARG A 286 -11.97 17.66 -17.70
C ARG A 286 -11.04 16.60 -18.31
N PRO A 287 -9.87 16.34 -17.70
CA PRO A 287 -9.01 15.25 -18.13
C PRO A 287 -9.79 13.93 -18.07
N ILE A 288 -9.77 13.16 -19.18
CA ILE A 288 -10.43 11.86 -19.26
C ILE A 288 -9.77 10.92 -18.22
N PRO A 289 -10.54 10.24 -17.35
CA PRO A 289 -9.99 9.30 -16.38
C PRO A 289 -9.10 8.22 -17.04
N PRO A 290 -8.00 7.77 -16.40
CA PRO A 290 -7.06 6.84 -17.02
C PRO A 290 -7.70 5.53 -17.52
N GLU A 291 -8.68 4.98 -16.80
CA GLU A 291 -9.39 3.75 -17.21
C GLU A 291 -10.28 3.96 -18.44
N GLU A 292 -10.97 5.11 -18.51
CA GLU A 292 -11.75 5.47 -19.67
C GLU A 292 -10.84 5.76 -20.87
N ASN A 293 -9.72 6.46 -20.65
CA ASN A 293 -8.70 6.70 -21.65
C ASN A 293 -8.14 5.38 -22.21
N ARG A 294 -7.87 4.39 -21.35
CA ARG A 294 -7.44 3.05 -21.77
C ARG A 294 -8.51 2.33 -22.60
N ARG A 295 -9.77 2.34 -22.15
CA ARG A 295 -10.91 1.77 -22.90
C ARG A 295 -11.09 2.42 -24.28
N ASN A 296 -10.93 3.74 -24.35
CA ASN A 296 -11.00 4.51 -25.60
C ASN A 296 -9.84 4.16 -26.54
N ILE A 297 -8.62 4.01 -26.03
CA ILE A 297 -7.47 3.54 -26.81
C ILE A 297 -7.72 2.12 -27.33
N GLU A 298 -8.16 1.18 -26.49
CA GLU A 298 -8.48 -0.19 -26.90
C GLU A 298 -9.60 -0.24 -27.95
N GLY A 299 -10.63 0.60 -27.78
CA GLY A 299 -11.72 0.75 -28.75
C GLY A 299 -11.21 1.26 -30.10
N ALA A 300 -10.34 2.28 -30.09
CA ALA A 300 -9.70 2.79 -31.29
C ALA A 300 -8.80 1.74 -31.95
N MET A 301 -8.02 0.97 -31.18
CA MET A 301 -7.22 -0.13 -31.71
C MET A 301 -8.08 -1.15 -32.45
N ARG A 302 -9.22 -1.57 -31.87
CA ARG A 302 -10.17 -2.49 -32.52
C ARG A 302 -10.73 -1.92 -33.82
N ALA A 303 -11.13 -0.65 -33.83
CA ALA A 303 -11.69 0.01 -35.01
C ALA A 303 -10.66 0.15 -36.15
N VAL A 304 -9.41 0.51 -35.82
CA VAL A 304 -8.31 0.56 -36.79
C VAL A 304 -8.07 -0.81 -37.42
N LEU A 305 -7.98 -1.86 -36.59
CA LEU A 305 -7.75 -3.22 -37.09
C LEU A 305 -8.90 -3.71 -37.99
N ALA A 306 -10.16 -3.46 -37.61
CA ALA A 306 -11.32 -3.81 -38.43
C ALA A 306 -11.34 -3.06 -39.78
N THR A 307 -10.91 -1.80 -39.78
CA THR A 307 -10.78 -1.00 -41.01
C THR A 307 -9.69 -1.56 -41.93
N LEU A 308 -8.55 -1.99 -41.36
CA LEU A 308 -7.48 -2.62 -42.12
C LEU A 308 -7.84 -4.02 -42.61
N GLU A 309 -8.72 -4.76 -41.92
CA GLU A 309 -9.25 -6.04 -42.41
C GLU A 309 -10.06 -5.88 -43.68
N THR A 310 -10.87 -4.82 -43.75
CA THR A 310 -11.74 -4.57 -44.90
C THR A 310 -11.00 -3.92 -46.07
N ARG A 311 -10.07 -2.99 -45.81
CA ARG A 311 -9.41 -2.18 -46.86
C ARG A 311 -7.96 -2.56 -47.15
N GLY A 312 -7.30 -3.34 -46.29
CA GLY A 312 -5.89 -3.73 -46.43
C GLY A 312 -4.89 -2.62 -46.06
N SER A 313 -5.11 -1.41 -46.56
CA SER A 313 -4.40 -0.19 -46.17
C SER A 313 -5.35 1.01 -46.11
N ILE A 314 -4.98 2.04 -45.36
CA ILE A 314 -5.75 3.28 -45.24
C ILE A 314 -4.82 4.47 -45.00
N SER A 315 -5.15 5.63 -45.55
CA SER A 315 -4.43 6.86 -45.23
C SER A 315 -4.79 7.34 -43.81
N LEU A 316 -3.88 8.04 -43.14
CA LEU A 316 -4.13 8.60 -41.81
C LEU A 316 -5.29 9.62 -41.84
N GLU A 317 -5.46 10.31 -42.96
CA GLU A 317 -6.52 11.30 -43.16
C GLU A 317 -7.89 10.65 -43.30
N ASP A 318 -7.99 9.59 -44.12
CA ASP A 318 -9.22 8.79 -44.24
C ASP A 318 -9.55 8.06 -42.93
N LEU A 319 -8.53 7.63 -42.19
CA LEU A 319 -8.71 6.99 -40.89
C LEU A 319 -9.26 7.98 -39.85
N ARG A 320 -8.75 9.21 -39.82
CA ARG A 320 -9.28 10.29 -38.97
C ARG A 320 -10.73 10.66 -39.32
N GLY A 321 -11.12 10.56 -40.59
CA GLY A 321 -12.49 10.82 -41.03
C GLY A 321 -13.45 9.65 -40.82
N SER A 322 -12.96 8.42 -40.70
CA SER A 322 -13.78 7.20 -40.65
C SER A 322 -14.00 6.64 -39.24
N VAL A 323 -13.23 7.08 -38.25
CA VAL A 323 -13.32 6.57 -36.88
C VAL A 323 -13.69 7.69 -35.91
N ALA A 324 -14.74 7.49 -35.12
CA ALA A 324 -15.26 8.45 -34.15
C ALA A 324 -14.40 8.53 -32.86
N PHE A 325 -13.09 8.78 -32.97
CA PHE A 325 -12.20 9.03 -31.83
C PHE A 325 -11.44 10.35 -32.01
N SER A 326 -10.99 10.94 -30.90
CA SER A 326 -10.15 12.13 -30.96
C SER A 326 -8.78 11.82 -31.60
N PRO A 327 -8.11 12.81 -32.21
CA PRO A 327 -6.80 12.61 -32.82
C PRO A 327 -5.74 12.05 -31.85
N ALA A 328 -5.81 12.43 -30.57
CA ALA A 328 -4.90 11.96 -29.54
C ALA A 328 -5.07 10.46 -29.26
N ILE A 329 -6.33 10.01 -29.07
CA ILE A 329 -6.65 8.59 -28.85
C ILE A 329 -6.23 7.75 -30.06
N LEU A 330 -6.53 8.23 -31.27
CA LEU A 330 -6.17 7.53 -32.50
C LEU A 330 -4.65 7.40 -32.66
N ASN A 331 -3.89 8.47 -32.38
CA ASN A 331 -2.43 8.43 -32.46
C ASN A 331 -1.84 7.45 -31.43
N MET A 332 -2.35 7.45 -30.19
CA MET A 332 -1.93 6.50 -29.16
C MET A 332 -2.23 5.05 -29.57
N ALA A 333 -3.43 4.77 -30.07
CA ALA A 333 -3.80 3.46 -30.57
C ALA A 333 -2.87 2.98 -31.70
N LEU A 334 -2.54 3.84 -32.67
CA LEU A 334 -1.62 3.52 -33.76
C LEU A 334 -0.20 3.25 -33.27
N LEU A 335 0.30 4.04 -32.32
CA LEU A 335 1.61 3.82 -31.69
C LEU A 335 1.64 2.47 -30.97
N THR A 336 0.60 2.14 -30.21
CA THR A 336 0.48 0.87 -29.50
C THR A 336 0.41 -0.31 -30.48
N LEU A 337 -0.42 -0.23 -31.52
CA LEU A 337 -0.51 -1.27 -32.56
C LEU A 337 0.80 -1.47 -33.30
N LYS A 338 1.53 -0.39 -33.61
CA LYS A 338 2.86 -0.45 -34.22
C LYS A 338 3.87 -1.13 -33.30
N HIS A 339 3.87 -0.77 -32.02
CA HIS A 339 4.75 -1.41 -31.02
C HIS A 339 4.44 -2.90 -30.84
N GLN A 340 3.16 -3.28 -30.93
CA GLN A 340 2.72 -4.68 -30.91
C GLN A 340 2.98 -5.42 -32.23
N GLY A 341 3.52 -4.76 -33.25
CA GLY A 341 3.77 -5.36 -34.57
C GLY A 341 2.49 -5.71 -35.34
N LEU A 342 1.35 -5.11 -35.00
CA LEU A 342 0.05 -5.37 -35.64
C LEU A 342 -0.24 -4.44 -36.82
N THR A 343 0.48 -3.33 -36.92
CA THR A 343 0.37 -2.35 -38.02
C THR A 343 1.74 -1.86 -38.46
N ARG A 344 1.89 -1.54 -39.76
CA ARG A 344 3.02 -0.82 -40.33
C ARG A 344 2.56 0.56 -40.80
N THR A 345 3.42 1.55 -40.66
CA THR A 345 3.18 2.91 -41.18
C THR A 345 4.28 3.25 -42.18
N ASP A 346 3.88 3.66 -43.38
CA ASP A 346 4.77 4.16 -44.44
C ASP A 346 4.25 5.51 -44.92
N GLY A 347 4.97 6.58 -44.58
CA GLY A 347 4.47 7.95 -44.71
C GLY A 347 3.13 8.15 -43.99
N MET A 348 2.10 8.54 -44.75
CA MET A 348 0.73 8.75 -44.26
C MET A 348 -0.15 7.50 -44.40
N VAL A 349 0.38 6.35 -44.82
CA VAL A 349 -0.39 5.12 -45.05
C VAL A 349 -0.14 4.11 -43.94
N ILE A 350 -1.23 3.55 -43.43
CA ILE A 350 -1.24 2.51 -42.40
C ILE A 350 -1.70 1.20 -43.04
N SER A 351 -0.99 0.10 -42.79
CA SER A 351 -1.27 -1.21 -43.37
C SER A 351 -0.98 -2.35 -42.39
N ARG A 352 -1.46 -3.56 -42.69
CA ARG A 352 -1.06 -4.77 -41.95
C ARG A 352 0.37 -5.20 -42.31
N PRO A 353 1.17 -5.67 -41.34
CA PRO A 353 2.45 -6.28 -41.64
C PRO A 353 2.21 -7.58 -42.42
N GLY A 354 2.76 -7.69 -43.63
CA GLY A 354 2.76 -8.93 -44.41
C GLY A 354 1.80 -9.04 -45.59
N LYS A 355 1.13 -7.97 -46.04
CA LYS A 355 0.58 -7.93 -47.41
C LYS A 355 1.37 -6.96 -48.27
N SER A 356 2.43 -7.46 -48.89
CA SER A 356 2.96 -6.89 -50.13
C SER A 356 1.81 -6.82 -51.14
N GLY A 357 1.33 -5.61 -51.45
CA GLY A 357 0.44 -5.39 -52.59
C GLY A 357 1.17 -5.76 -53.89
N PRO A 358 0.44 -6.21 -54.93
CA PRO A 358 1.04 -6.65 -56.17
C PRO A 358 1.60 -5.44 -56.92
N TYR A 359 2.88 -5.49 -57.27
CA TYR A 359 3.39 -4.87 -58.49
C TYR A 359 3.58 -5.96 -59.53
#